data_AF-A0A3E0NUL5-F1
#
_entry.id   AF-A0A3E0NUL5-F1
#
_cell.length_a   1.000
_cell.length_b   1.000
_cell.length_c   1.000
_cell.angle_alpha   90.00
_cell.angle_beta   90.00
_cell.angle_gamma   90.00
#
_symmetry.space_group_name_H-M   'P 1'
#
loop_
_entity.id
_entity.type
_entity.pdbx_description
1 polymer ?
#
loop_
_entity_poly.entity_id
_entity_poly.type
_entity_poly.pdbx_seq_one_letter_code
_entity_poly.pdbx_strand_id
1 'polypeptide(L)' 'MLWHSYQREPCGCDEAKCLGVFSTREAAEHSIARLSSQPGFRDHPEGFVIDPYEVDLERWQDGFSSA' A
#
# COMPACT_ATOMS: atom_id res chain seq x y z
N MET A 1 -3.77 -5.39 3.74
CA MET A 1 -3.49 -4.62 2.50
C MET A 1 -1.99 -4.42 2.36
N LEU A 2 -1.49 -4.35 1.13
CA LEU A 2 -0.10 -4.01 0.84
C LEU A 2 -0.05 -2.64 0.15
N TRP A 3 0.74 -1.75 0.70
CA TRP A 3 1.00 -0.42 0.16
C TRP A 3 2.49 -0.25 -0.13
N HIS A 4 2.81 0.65 -1.05
CA HIS A 4 4.14 1.19 -1.24
C HIS A 4 4.09 2.71 -1.27
N SER A 5 4.90 3.37 -0.46
CA SER A 5 5.01 4.83 -0.42
C SER A 5 6.44 5.31 -0.66
N TYR A 6 6.59 6.40 -1.39
CA TYR A 6 7.87 7.06 -1.65
C TYR A 6 7.66 8.54 -1.90
N GLN A 7 8.69 9.35 -1.64
CA GLN A 7 8.68 10.76 -1.97
C GLN A 7 9.11 10.94 -3.43
N ARG A 8 8.28 11.59 -4.24
CA ARG A 8 8.60 11.86 -5.64
C ARG A 8 9.45 13.12 -5.77
N GLU A 9 10.54 13.02 -6.50
CA GLU A 9 11.32 14.20 -6.92
C GLU A 9 10.88 14.72 -8.30
N PRO A 10 10.97 16.04 -8.56
CA PRO A 10 11.44 17.12 -7.67
C PRO A 10 10.35 17.76 -6.80
N CYS A 11 9.09 17.30 -6.87
CA CYS A 11 7.98 17.93 -6.12
C CYS A 11 8.12 17.80 -4.60
N GLY A 12 8.86 16.80 -4.11
CA GLY A 12 8.92 16.46 -2.68
C GLY A 12 7.59 15.93 -2.15
N CYS A 13 6.71 15.46 -3.03
CA CYS A 13 5.37 15.04 -2.70
C CYS A 13 5.31 13.53 -2.42
N ASP A 14 4.62 13.14 -1.35
CA ASP A 14 4.42 11.74 -1.01
C ASP A 14 3.45 11.07 -1.98
N GLU A 15 3.91 9.99 -2.61
CA GLU A 15 3.05 9.11 -3.39
C GLU A 15 2.85 7.79 -2.64
N ALA A 16 1.62 7.29 -2.63
CA ALA A 16 1.28 5.96 -2.12
C ALA A 16 0.56 5.15 -3.21
N LYS A 17 0.89 3.87 -3.32
CA LYS A 17 0.28 2.91 -4.25
C LYS A 17 -0.26 1.72 -3.48
N CYS A 18 -1.53 1.39 -3.66
CA CYS A 18 -2.09 0.12 -3.20
C CYS A 18 -1.64 -0.98 -4.17
N LEU A 19 -0.88 -1.95 -3.66
CA LEU A 19 -0.34 -3.05 -4.47
C LEU A 19 -1.24 -4.29 -4.44
N GLY A 20 -2.14 -4.38 -3.45
CA GLY A 20 -3.13 -5.42 -3.37
C GLY A 20 -3.73 -5.62 -1.98
N VAL A 21 -4.79 -6.41 -1.92
CA VAL A 21 -5.40 -6.91 -0.69
C VAL A 21 -5.07 -8.39 -0.59
N PHE A 22 -4.55 -8.82 0.57
CA PHE A 22 -4.10 -10.18 0.82
C PHE A 22 -4.82 -10.73 2.04
N SER A 23 -5.23 -12.00 1.97
CA SER A 23 -5.91 -12.70 3.07
C SER A 23 -4.97 -13.08 4.21
N THR A 24 -3.66 -13.19 3.94
CA THR A 24 -2.65 -13.47 4.96
C THR A 24 -1.43 -12.57 4.80
N ARG A 25 -0.64 -12.45 5.87
CA ARG A 25 0.60 -11.66 5.89
C ARG A 25 1.65 -12.27 4.98
N GLU A 26 1.76 -13.59 4.97
CA GLU A 26 2.74 -14.34 4.18
C GLU A 26 2.52 -14.15 2.68
N ALA A 27 1.26 -14.10 2.22
CA ALA A 27 0.93 -13.83 0.82
C ALA A 27 1.34 -12.41 0.39
N ALA A 28 1.22 -11.44 1.29
CA ALA A 28 1.70 -10.08 1.06
C ALA A 28 3.23 -10.03 1.03
N GLU A 29 3.92 -10.71 1.94
CA GLU A 29 5.39 -10.81 1.96
C GLU A 29 5.95 -11.44 0.69
N HIS A 30 5.34 -12.52 0.20
CA HIS A 30 5.74 -13.13 -1.08
C HIS A 30 5.57 -12.15 -2.25
N SER A 31 4.53 -11.32 -2.21
CA SER A 31 4.34 -10.27 -3.22
C SER A 31 5.38 -9.16 -3.12
N ILE A 32 5.78 -8.75 -1.91
CA ILE A 32 6.91 -7.81 -1.70
C ILE A 32 8.18 -8.38 -2.32
N ALA A 33 8.52 -9.64 -2.02
CA ALA A 33 9.73 -10.27 -2.53
C ALA A 33 9.79 -10.28 -4.08
N ARG A 34 8.65 -10.44 -4.74
CA ARG A 34 8.54 -10.37 -6.21
C ARG A 34 8.63 -8.93 -6.74
N LEU A 35 7.96 -7.99 -6.07
CA LEU A 35 7.82 -6.61 -6.54
C LEU A 35 9.06 -5.75 -6.24
N SER A 36 9.82 -6.06 -5.20
CA SER A 36 11.02 -5.31 -4.79
C SER A 36 12.08 -5.19 -5.89
N SER A 37 12.10 -6.11 -6.86
CA SER A 37 13.03 -6.08 -8.00
C SER A 37 12.49 -5.29 -9.21
N GLN A 38 11.24 -4.86 -9.22
CA GLN A 38 10.66 -4.15 -10.37
C GLN A 38 11.12 -2.68 -10.42
N PRO A 39 11.10 -2.03 -11.60
CA PRO A 39 11.46 -0.63 -11.74
C PRO A 39 10.63 0.28 -10.82
N GLY A 40 11.26 1.31 -10.25
CA GLY A 40 10.64 2.23 -9.28
C GLY A 40 10.59 1.67 -7.86
N PHE A 41 10.17 0.41 -7.68
CA PHE A 41 10.15 -0.21 -6.34
C PHE A 41 11.56 -0.54 -5.83
N ARG A 42 12.47 -0.98 -6.70
CA ARG A 42 13.85 -1.27 -6.33
C ARG A 42 14.63 -0.07 -5.82
N ASP A 43 14.21 1.14 -6.21
CA ASP A 43 14.85 2.40 -5.86
C ASP A 43 14.36 2.92 -4.48
N HIS A 44 13.26 2.34 -3.98
CA HIS A 44 12.63 2.66 -2.69
C HIS A 44 12.23 1.37 -1.94
N PRO A 45 13.19 0.51 -1.57
CA PRO A 45 12.91 -0.81 -0.99
C PRO A 45 12.25 -0.74 0.40
N GLU A 46 12.43 0.35 1.13
CA GLU A 46 11.81 0.61 2.44
C GLU A 46 10.35 1.07 2.35
N GLY A 47 9.86 1.40 1.15
CA GLY A 47 8.52 1.97 0.96
C GLY A 47 7.37 0.99 1.18
N PHE A 48 7.63 -0.32 1.31
CA PHE A 48 6.58 -1.34 1.44
C PHE A 48 5.99 -1.41 2.85
N VAL A 49 4.66 -1.37 2.96
CA VAL A 49 3.92 -1.45 4.21
C VAL A 49 2.79 -2.48 4.09
N ILE A 50 2.78 -3.47 4.99
CA ILE A 50 1.64 -4.39 5.15
C ILE A 50 0.76 -3.84 6.26
N ASP A 51 -0.42 -3.36 5.89
CA ASP A 51 -1.42 -2.80 6.80
C ASP A 51 -2.53 -3.83 7.05
N PRO A 52 -2.74 -4.32 8.28
CA PRO A 52 -3.86 -5.20 8.62
C PRO A 52 -5.18 -4.51 8.27
N TYR A 53 -6.07 -5.23 7.60
CA TYR A 53 -7.33 -4.67 7.14
C TYR A 53 -8.42 -5.70 7.26
N GLU A 54 -9.48 -5.35 7.98
CA GLU A 54 -10.66 -6.18 8.12
C GLU A 54 -11.56 -6.03 6.89
N VAL A 55 -11.89 -7.17 6.28
CA VAL A 55 -12.77 -7.26 5.12
C VAL A 55 -14.23 -7.31 5.57
N ASP A 56 -15.14 -7.05 4.64
CA ASP A 56 -16.60 -7.09 4.89
C ASP A 56 -17.10 -6.11 5.97
N LEU A 57 -16.32 -5.05 6.24
CA LEU A 57 -16.76 -3.90 7.01
C LEU A 57 -17.20 -2.76 6.10
N GLU A 58 -18.39 -2.25 6.36
CA GLU A 58 -18.85 -0.99 5.79
C GLU A 58 -18.07 0.17 6.40
N ARG A 59 -17.41 0.96 5.55
CA ARG A 59 -16.83 2.24 5.94
C ARG A 59 -17.76 3.38 5.55
N TRP A 60 -17.66 4.49 6.28
CA TRP A 60 -18.45 5.70 6.05
C TRP A 60 -19.96 5.46 6.21
N GLN A 61 -20.36 4.95 7.39
CA GLN A 61 -21.76 4.69 7.72
C GLN A 61 -22.64 5.95 7.60
N ASP A 62 -22.04 7.14 7.77
CA ASP A 62 -22.71 8.43 7.68
C ASP A 62 -22.56 9.12 6.31
N GLY A 63 -22.05 8.41 5.28
CA GLY A 63 -21.79 8.98 3.95
C GLY A 63 -20.42 9.65 3.81
N PHE A 64 -20.09 10.17 2.62
CA PHE A 64 -18.75 10.71 2.30
C PHE A 64 -18.46 12.11 2.85
N SER A 65 -19.48 12.79 3.38
CA SER A 65 -19.38 14.11 3.97
C SER A 65 -20.13 14.11 5.30
N SER A 66 -19.43 14.36 6.40
CA SER A 66 -20.08 14.79 7.64
C SER A 66 -20.51 16.25 7.48
N ALA A 67 -21.77 16.55 7.80
CA ALA A 67 -22.25 17.93 7.96
C ALA A 67 -21.63 18.58 9.21
#